data_AF-A0A291R7G0-F1
#
_entry.id   AF-A0A291R7G0-F1
#
_cell.length_a   1.000
_cell.length_b   1.000
_cell.length_c   1.000
_cell.angle_alpha   90.00
_cell.angle_beta   90.00
_cell.angle_gamma   90.00
#
_symmetry.space_group_name_H-M   'P 1'
#
loop_
_entity.id
_entity.type
_entity.pdbx_description
1 polymer ?
#
loop_
_entity_poly.entity_id
_entity_poly.type
_entity_poly.pdbx_seq_one_letter_code
_entity_poly.pdbx_strand_id
1 'polypeptide(L)'
;MFLLHKYDSFWIFLLVSLSIPYLALSIPRFLAPTREGPEKFSIYESGIEPKGNTLIRFQIRYYMFASVFAIFDVETVFLHPWAMSFRESGLFAFIEAIIFIFILIVGSVHAWRKGASERSQFLNIRMEKAVTRLNPARIPLSIQ
;
A
#
# COMPACT_ATOMS: atom_id res chain seq x y z
N MET A 1 -38.56 3.44 16.55
CA MET A 1 -38.31 4.77 15.95
C MET A 1 -36.93 4.73 15.29
N PHE A 2 -36.85 4.63 13.96
CA PHE A 2 -35.56 4.47 13.26
C PHE A 2 -34.71 5.74 13.39
N LEU A 3 -33.46 5.60 13.84
CA LEU A 3 -32.44 6.66 13.99
C LEU A 3 -31.86 7.19 12.66
N LEU A 4 -32.52 6.88 11.53
CA LEU A 4 -32.05 7.20 10.17
C LEU A 4 -31.97 8.71 9.92
N HIS A 5 -32.85 9.51 10.53
CA HIS A 5 -32.86 10.97 10.35
C HIS A 5 -31.54 11.66 10.73
N LYS A 6 -30.74 11.08 11.63
CA LYS A 6 -29.43 11.63 11.99
C LYS A 6 -28.38 11.41 10.90
N TYR A 7 -28.58 10.43 10.04
CA TYR A 7 -27.69 10.10 8.92
C TYR A 7 -28.14 10.72 7.59
N ASP A 8 -29.27 11.44 7.54
CA ASP A 8 -29.76 12.12 6.33
C ASP A 8 -28.69 13.09 5.79
N SER A 9 -28.03 13.84 6.67
CA SER A 9 -26.94 14.76 6.29
C SER A 9 -25.75 14.05 5.66
N PHE A 10 -25.44 12.82 6.10
CA PHE A 10 -24.36 12.02 5.52
C PHE A 10 -24.67 11.63 4.09
N TRP A 11 -25.89 11.15 3.81
CA TRP A 11 -26.32 10.78 2.46
C TRP A 11 -26.36 11.97 1.50
N ILE A 12 -26.87 13.11 1.95
CA ILE A 12 -26.89 14.35 1.15
C ILE A 12 -25.45 14.78 0.82
N PHE A 13 -24.56 14.79 1.82
CA PHE A 13 -23.16 15.14 1.60
C PHE A 13 -22.47 14.18 0.62
N LEU A 14 -22.69 12.87 0.76
CA LEU A 14 -22.11 11.85 -0.12
C LEU A 14 -22.59 12.03 -1.57
N LEU A 15 -23.88 12.29 -1.79
CA LEU A 15 -24.44 12.54 -3.12
C LEU A 15 -23.89 13.81 -3.76
N VAL A 16 -23.77 14.90 -2.99
CA VAL A 16 -23.18 16.16 -3.48
C VAL A 16 -21.69 15.98 -3.77
N SER A 17 -20.95 15.31 -2.88
CA SER A 17 -19.51 15.09 -3.07
C SER A 17 -19.20 14.21 -4.27
N LEU A 18 -20.06 13.22 -4.58
CA LEU A 18 -19.89 12.35 -5.75
C LEU A 18 -20.38 13.02 -7.05
N SER A 19 -21.39 13.88 -6.97
CA SER A 19 -21.92 14.57 -8.16
C SER A 19 -20.92 15.57 -8.74
N ILE A 20 -20.12 16.25 -7.91
CA ILE A 20 -19.10 17.21 -8.37
C ILE A 20 -18.09 16.57 -9.35
N PRO A 21 -17.34 15.50 -8.99
CA PRO A 21 -16.41 14.88 -9.92
C PRO A 21 -17.14 14.22 -11.11
N TYR A 22 -18.35 13.70 -10.90
CA TYR A 22 -19.16 13.14 -11.99
C TYR A 22 -19.51 14.20 -13.04
N LEU A 23 -19.99 15.39 -12.63
CA LEU A 23 -20.26 16.51 -13.52
C LEU A 23 -18.96 17.02 -14.16
N ALA A 24 -17.89 17.17 -13.38
CA ALA A 24 -16.60 17.64 -13.88
C ALA A 24 -16.01 16.74 -14.98
N LEU A 25 -16.20 15.42 -14.89
CA LEU A 25 -15.78 14.46 -15.92
C LEU A 25 -16.78 14.35 -17.08
N SER A 26 -18.06 14.66 -16.86
CA SER A 26 -19.11 14.61 -17.88
C SER A 26 -19.10 15.83 -18.80
N ILE A 27 -18.86 17.03 -18.27
CA ILE A 27 -18.85 18.30 -19.04
C ILE A 27 -17.91 18.22 -20.27
N PRO A 28 -16.63 17.77 -20.14
CA PRO A 28 -15.74 17.65 -21.28
C PRO A 28 -16.20 16.63 -22.33
N ARG A 29 -16.96 15.59 -21.96
CA ARG A 29 -17.50 14.65 -22.97
C ARG A 29 -18.49 15.32 -23.92
N PHE A 30 -19.23 16.32 -23.45
CA PHE A 30 -20.25 17.00 -24.27
C PHE A 30 -19.71 18.26 -24.97
N LEU A 31 -18.79 19.00 -24.33
CA LEU A 31 -18.27 20.26 -24.86
C LEU A 31 -16.95 20.12 -25.64
N ALA A 32 -16.14 19.08 -25.38
CA ALA A 32 -14.84 18.97 -26.04
C ALA A 32 -14.99 18.48 -27.49
N PRO A 33 -14.23 19.05 -28.44
CA PRO A 33 -14.21 18.56 -29.80
C PRO A 33 -13.64 17.13 -29.84
N THR A 34 -14.47 16.19 -30.29
CA THR A 34 -14.08 14.79 -30.50
C THR A 34 -13.19 14.70 -31.74
N ARG A 35 -11.88 14.70 -31.52
CA ARG A 35 -10.90 14.23 -32.50
C ARG A 35 -10.49 12.81 -32.11
N GLU A 36 -11.06 11.85 -32.83
CA GLU A 36 -10.71 10.43 -32.74
C GLU A 36 -9.65 10.15 -33.79
N GLY A 37 -8.41 10.00 -33.35
CA GLY A 37 -7.30 9.54 -34.18
C GLY A 37 -6.75 8.22 -33.62
N PRO A 38 -6.25 7.31 -34.47
CA PRO A 38 -5.70 6.03 -34.01
C PRO A 38 -4.56 6.21 -32.99
N GLU A 39 -3.77 7.29 -33.11
CA GLU A 39 -2.69 7.63 -32.17
C GLU A 39 -3.18 8.06 -30.78
N LYS A 40 -4.44 8.49 -30.62
CA LYS A 40 -5.00 8.87 -29.31
C LYS A 40 -5.30 7.64 -28.44
N PHE A 41 -5.48 6.49 -29.07
CA PHE A 41 -5.80 5.22 -28.41
C PHE A 41 -4.57 4.31 -28.27
N SER A 42 -3.42 4.69 -28.82
CA SER A 42 -2.18 3.96 -28.63
C SER A 42 -1.57 4.25 -27.24
N ILE A 43 -0.84 3.28 -26.71
CA ILE A 43 -0.11 3.43 -25.44
C ILE A 43 1.04 4.41 -25.69
N TYR A 44 1.20 5.39 -24.79
CA TYR A 44 2.31 6.33 -24.88
C TYR A 44 3.65 5.63 -24.64
N GLU A 45 4.46 5.51 -25.68
CA GLU A 45 5.81 4.94 -25.65
C GLU A 45 6.75 5.85 -26.46
N SER A 46 6.80 7.15 -26.12
CA SER A 46 7.73 8.15 -26.71
C SER A 46 7.88 8.13 -28.25
N GLY A 47 6.81 7.78 -28.98
CA GLY A 47 6.78 7.74 -30.44
C GLY A 47 7.23 6.43 -31.10
N ILE A 48 7.47 5.36 -30.32
CA ILE A 48 7.71 4.01 -30.84
C ILE A 48 6.51 3.11 -30.61
N GLU A 49 6.32 2.12 -31.48
CA GLU A 49 5.30 1.10 -31.27
C GLU A 49 5.64 0.26 -30.02
N PRO A 50 4.72 0.11 -29.06
CA PRO A 50 4.97 -0.64 -27.84
C PRO A 50 5.22 -2.11 -28.21
N LYS A 51 6.47 -2.55 -28.04
CA LYS A 51 6.92 -3.93 -28.30
C LYS A 51 7.30 -4.59 -26.99
N GLY A 52 6.55 -5.61 -26.58
CA GLY A 52 6.89 -6.42 -25.42
C GLY A 52 5.68 -7.03 -24.74
N ASN A 53 5.94 -7.90 -23.78
CA ASN A 53 4.92 -8.47 -22.92
C ASN A 53 4.67 -7.50 -21.75
N THR A 54 3.43 -7.03 -21.59
CA THR A 54 3.03 -6.08 -20.52
C THR A 54 3.04 -6.70 -19.13
N LEU A 55 3.25 -8.02 -19.02
CA LEU A 55 3.30 -8.74 -17.75
C LEU A 55 4.66 -8.51 -17.06
N ILE A 56 4.75 -7.41 -16.33
CA ILE A 56 5.82 -7.18 -15.37
C ILE A 56 5.68 -8.12 -14.17
N ARG A 57 6.80 -8.66 -13.71
CA ARG A 57 6.85 -9.42 -12.45
C ARG A 57 6.66 -8.44 -11.29
N PHE A 58 5.44 -8.40 -10.74
CA PHE A 58 5.19 -7.66 -9.51
C PHE A 58 6.09 -8.18 -8.39
N GLN A 59 6.76 -7.26 -7.72
CA GLN A 59 7.69 -7.58 -6.65
C GLN A 59 6.90 -7.99 -5.40
N ILE A 60 7.32 -9.05 -4.71
CA ILE A 60 6.66 -9.56 -3.49
C ILE A 60 6.58 -8.51 -2.36
N ARG A 61 7.41 -7.47 -2.44
CA ARG A 61 7.48 -6.36 -1.48
C ARG A 61 6.14 -5.64 -1.29
N TYR A 62 5.39 -5.45 -2.37
CA TYR A 62 4.08 -4.78 -2.30
C TYR A 62 3.06 -5.62 -1.54
N TYR A 63 3.12 -6.95 -1.69
CA TYR A 63 2.28 -7.88 -0.93
C TYR A 63 2.64 -7.86 0.57
N MET A 64 3.94 -7.91 0.90
CA MET A 64 4.37 -7.87 2.30
C MET A 64 3.91 -6.59 3.01
N PHE A 65 3.96 -5.44 2.33
CA PHE A 65 3.45 -4.19 2.89
C PHE A 65 1.93 -4.22 3.11
N ALA A 66 1.17 -4.70 2.13
CA ALA A 66 -0.29 -4.81 2.24
C ALA A 66 -0.73 -5.76 3.36
N SER A 67 -0.06 -6.90 3.53
CA SER A 67 -0.36 -7.85 4.61
C SER A 67 -0.09 -7.28 5.99
N VAL A 68 1.04 -6.58 6.19
CA VAL A 68 1.35 -5.92 7.47
C VAL A 68 0.34 -4.82 7.77
N PHE A 69 -0.04 -4.02 6.78
CA PHE A 69 -1.07 -2.99 6.92
C PHE A 69 -2.43 -3.59 7.30
N ALA A 70 -2.87 -4.66 6.63
CA ALA A 70 -4.15 -5.31 6.92
C ALA A 70 -4.21 -5.91 8.32
N ILE A 71 -3.11 -6.52 8.79
CA ILE A 71 -3.02 -7.04 10.16
C ILE A 71 -3.11 -5.89 11.17
N PHE A 72 -2.34 -4.81 10.96
CA PHE A 72 -2.39 -3.62 11.82
C PHE A 72 -3.77 -2.95 11.84
N ASP A 73 -4.46 -2.88 10.70
CA ASP A 73 -5.82 -2.33 10.61
C ASP A 73 -6.80 -3.12 11.49
N VAL A 74 -6.79 -4.45 11.39
CA VAL A 74 -7.60 -5.35 12.23
C VAL A 74 -7.27 -5.18 13.72
N GLU A 75 -6.01 -4.98 14.09
CA GLU A 75 -5.61 -4.72 15.48
C GLU A 75 -6.21 -3.43 16.03
N THR A 76 -6.30 -2.36 15.23
CA THR A 76 -6.92 -1.10 15.65
C THR A 76 -8.43 -1.23 15.85
N VAL A 77 -9.10 -2.08 15.07
CA VAL A 77 -10.52 -2.42 15.27
C VAL A 77 -10.75 -3.07 16.63
N PHE A 78 -9.81 -3.87 17.14
CA PHE A 78 -9.90 -4.43 18.49
C PHE A 78 -9.62 -3.40 19.59
N LEU A 79 -8.70 -2.46 19.35
CA LEU A 79 -8.38 -1.40 20.31
C LEU A 79 -9.50 -0.37 20.44
N HIS A 80 -10.28 -0.14 19.38
CA HIS A 80 -11.28 0.93 19.35
C HIS A 80 -12.43 0.76 20.38
N PRO A 81 -13.09 -0.41 20.52
CA PRO A 81 -14.09 -0.62 21.57
C PRO A 81 -13.51 -0.47 22.97
N TRP A 82 -12.30 -1.01 23.21
CA TRP A 82 -11.62 -0.88 24.48
C TRP A 82 -11.34 0.59 24.84
N ALA A 83 -10.89 1.39 23.87
CA ALA A 83 -10.67 2.83 24.06
C ALA A 83 -11.98 3.57 24.36
N MET A 84 -13.10 3.16 23.75
CA MET A 84 -14.42 3.75 23.98
C MET A 84 -14.96 3.44 25.38
N SER A 85 -14.74 2.23 25.90
CA SER A 85 -15.22 1.78 27.22
C SER A 85 -14.19 1.94 28.35
N PHE A 86 -13.10 2.69 28.12
CA PHE A 86 -11.99 2.80 29.07
C PHE A 86 -12.43 3.19 30.49
N ARG A 87 -13.43 4.08 30.60
CA ARG A 87 -13.95 4.58 31.89
C ARG A 87 -14.64 3.51 32.74
N GLU A 88 -15.21 2.49 32.11
CA GLU A 88 -15.98 1.44 32.79
C GLU A 88 -15.20 0.13 32.96
N SER A 89 -14.08 -0.03 32.25
CA SER A 89 -13.38 -1.32 32.12
C SER A 89 -12.36 -1.61 33.25
N GLY A 90 -12.10 -0.64 34.14
CA GLY A 90 -11.23 -0.81 35.31
C GLY A 90 -9.74 -1.08 34.99
N LEU A 91 -8.94 -1.33 36.03
CA LEU A 91 -7.48 -1.55 35.91
C LEU A 91 -7.12 -2.87 35.19
N PHE A 92 -8.00 -3.86 35.24
CA PHE A 92 -7.77 -5.16 34.62
C PHE A 92 -7.71 -5.05 33.09
N ALA A 93 -8.72 -4.44 32.47
CA ALA A 93 -8.75 -4.21 31.02
C ALA A 93 -7.61 -3.30 30.54
N PHE A 94 -7.10 -2.41 31.40
CA PHE A 94 -5.95 -1.58 31.08
C PHE A 94 -4.67 -2.41 30.92
N ILE A 95 -4.43 -3.36 31.82
CA ILE A 95 -3.27 -4.26 31.76
C ILE A 95 -3.37 -5.16 30.51
N GLU A 96 -4.55 -5.70 30.22
CA GLU A 96 -4.78 -6.52 29.02
C GLU A 96 -4.47 -5.74 27.73
N ALA A 97 -4.89 -4.48 27.64
CA ALA A 97 -4.60 -3.66 26.47
C ALA A 97 -3.12 -3.29 26.34
N ILE A 98 -2.41 -3.06 27.45
CA ILE A 98 -0.95 -2.85 27.42
C ILE A 98 -0.25 -4.11 26.90
N ILE A 99 -0.63 -5.28 27.40
CA ILE A 99 -0.06 -6.56 26.93
C ILE A 99 -0.37 -6.76 25.45
N PHE A 100 -1.61 -6.47 25.02
CA PHE A 100 -2.01 -6.55 23.63
C PHE A 100 -1.13 -5.65 22.75
N ILE A 101 -1.05 -4.36 23.05
CA ILE A 101 -0.21 -3.38 22.32
C ILE A 101 1.25 -3.82 22.29
N PHE A 102 1.78 -4.34 23.40
CA PHE A 102 3.16 -4.82 23.47
C PHE A 102 3.41 -5.98 22.47
N ILE A 103 2.50 -6.94 22.38
CA ILE A 103 2.58 -8.04 21.41
C ILE A 103 2.56 -7.50 19.97
N LEU A 104 1.71 -6.50 19.67
CA LEU A 104 1.64 -5.87 18.34
C LEU A 104 2.96 -5.20 17.95
N ILE A 105 3.55 -4.44 18.88
CA ILE A 105 4.81 -3.74 18.66
C ILE A 105 5.92 -4.76 18.38
N VAL A 106 5.99 -5.84 19.18
CA VAL A 106 7.00 -6.90 18.98
C VAL A 106 6.82 -7.58 17.62
N GLY A 107 5.58 -7.94 17.25
CA GLY A 107 5.26 -8.53 15.94
C GLY A 107 5.66 -7.61 14.78
N SER A 108 5.34 -6.32 14.89
CA SER A 108 5.65 -5.30 13.89
C SER A 108 7.15 -5.06 13.74
N VAL A 109 7.88 -4.93 14.84
CA VAL A 109 9.35 -4.76 14.83
C VAL A 109 10.03 -6.00 14.23
N HIS A 110 9.54 -7.20 14.53
CA HIS A 110 10.06 -8.43 13.95
C HIS A 110 9.85 -8.51 12.45
N ALA A 111 8.64 -8.19 11.98
CA ALA A 111 8.32 -8.12 10.56
C ALA A 111 9.21 -7.09 9.85
N TRP A 112 9.45 -5.93 10.47
CA TRP A 112 10.31 -4.89 9.93
C TRP A 112 11.77 -5.32 9.82
N ARG A 113 12.31 -5.98 10.85
CA ARG A 113 13.68 -6.53 10.80
C ARG A 113 13.87 -7.56 9.69
N LYS A 114 12.86 -8.40 9.41
CA LYS A 114 12.91 -9.37 8.32
C LYS A 114 12.68 -8.76 6.93
N GLY A 115 11.83 -7.72 6.84
CA GLY A 115 11.51 -7.05 5.57
C GLY A 115 12.54 -5.99 5.12
N ALA A 116 13.35 -5.44 6.04
CA ALA A 116 14.25 -4.31 5.75
C ALA A 116 15.65 -4.69 5.24
N SER A 117 16.00 -5.98 5.13
CA SER A 117 17.32 -6.42 4.65
C SER A 117 17.41 -6.51 3.13
N GLU A 118 16.88 -5.54 2.40
CA GLU A 118 17.09 -5.50 0.94
C GLU A 118 18.24 -4.58 0.54
N ARG A 119 18.43 -3.49 1.29
CA ARG A 119 19.52 -2.54 1.04
C ARG A 119 20.90 -3.18 1.25
N SER A 120 21.03 -4.11 2.20
CA SER A 120 22.22 -4.93 2.41
C SER A 120 22.43 -5.96 1.29
N GLN A 121 21.36 -6.61 0.81
CA GLN A 121 21.43 -7.67 -0.20
C GLN A 121 21.85 -7.14 -1.58
N PHE A 122 21.33 -5.97 -1.99
CA PHE A 122 21.73 -5.33 -3.24
C PHE A 122 23.15 -4.76 -3.21
N LEU A 123 23.61 -4.26 -2.05
CA LEU A 123 25.00 -3.81 -1.89
C LEU A 123 25.96 -5.00 -2.00
N ASN A 124 25.63 -6.15 -1.39
CA ASN A 124 26.50 -7.34 -1.45
C ASN A 124 26.68 -7.84 -2.90
N ILE A 125 25.59 -7.91 -3.68
CA ILE A 125 25.63 -8.32 -5.10
C ILE A 125 26.40 -7.30 -5.96
N ARG A 126 26.26 -6.01 -5.68
CA ARG A 126 26.94 -4.97 -6.47
C ARG A 126 28.44 -4.89 -6.12
N MET A 127 28.79 -5.13 -4.87
CA MET A 127 30.19 -5.25 -4.41
C MET A 127 30.85 -6.50 -5.00
N GLU A 128 30.18 -7.65 -5.02
CA GLU A 128 30.70 -8.87 -5.64
C GLU A 128 30.97 -8.66 -7.14
N LYS A 129 30.01 -8.08 -7.87
CA LYS A 129 30.20 -7.74 -9.29
C LYS A 129 31.31 -6.72 -9.54
N ALA A 130 31.49 -5.74 -8.65
CA ALA A 130 32.58 -4.76 -8.75
C ALA A 130 33.95 -5.41 -8.49
N VAL A 131 34.04 -6.32 -7.52
CA VAL A 131 35.27 -7.05 -7.20
C VAL A 131 35.64 -8.03 -8.33
N THR A 132 34.69 -8.76 -8.92
CA THR A 132 34.95 -9.64 -10.07
C THR A 132 35.37 -8.85 -11.31
N ARG A 133 34.85 -7.64 -11.53
CA ARG A 133 35.29 -6.76 -12.62
C ARG A 133 36.72 -6.25 -12.43
N LEU A 134 37.17 -6.08 -11.19
CA LEU A 134 38.52 -5.60 -10.87
C LEU A 134 39.55 -6.74 -10.79
N ASN A 135 39.13 -7.97 -10.49
CA ASN A 135 40.00 -9.15 -10.47
C ASN A 135 39.24 -10.39 -10.99
N PRO A 136 39.36 -10.72 -12.29
CA PRO A 136 38.62 -11.81 -12.92
C PRO A 136 39.12 -13.21 -12.51
N ALA A 137 40.27 -13.33 -11.84
CA ALA A 137 40.78 -14.60 -11.33
C ALA A 137 40.20 -14.97 -9.94
N ARG A 138 39.38 -14.09 -9.34
CA ARG A 138 38.75 -14.34 -8.04
C ARG A 138 37.43 -15.09 -8.21
N ILE A 139 37.39 -16.33 -7.72
CA ILE A 139 36.18 -17.17 -7.68
C ILE A 139 35.17 -16.56 -6.67
N PRO A 140 33.88 -16.41 -7.03
CA PRO A 140 32.87 -15.81 -6.15
C PRO A 140 32.62 -16.69 -4.90
N LEU A 141 32.47 -16.05 -3.74
CA LEU A 141 32.24 -16.71 -2.44
C LEU A 141 30.87 -17.42 -2.35
N SER A 142 30.00 -17.21 -3.34
CA SER A 142 28.69 -17.85 -3.48
C SER A 142 28.76 -19.28 -4.03
N ILE A 143 29.95 -19.73 -4.47
CA ILE A 143 30.21 -21.06 -5.07
C ILE A 143 31.20 -21.90 -4.22
N GLN A 144 31.53 -21.45 -2.99
CA GLN A 144 32.19 -22.28 -1.98
C GLN A 144 31.16 -22.81 -0.97
#